data_AF-A0A945H9V8-F1
#
_entry.id   AF-A0A945H9V8-F1
#
_cell.length_a   1.000
_cell.length_b   1.000
_cell.length_c   1.000
_cell.angle_alpha   90.00
_cell.angle_beta   90.00
_cell.angle_gamma   90.00
#
_symmetry.space_group_name_H-M   'P 1'
#
loop_
_entity.id
_entity.type
_entity.pdbx_description
1 polymer ?
#
loop_
_entity_poly.entity_id
_entity_poly.type
_entity_poly.pdbx_seq_one_letter_code
_entity_poly.pdbx_strand_id
1 'polypeptide(L)'
;ELNVNSLIENGLKDDKLIALPRFSVSKNAYEACGIDNLSDLVPGKFGVLEPPPDCQTMDTKQLDLAIVPGVAFAGLGGRLGRGGGFFDRLLTDIPAKKCGVCFEQQVYPDVPVERHDVKMDMIATPSGWLIPPPA
;
A
#
# COMPACT_ATOMS: atom_id res chain seq x y z
N GLU A 1 1.05 12.93 3.09
CA GLU A 1 0.74 11.51 3.35
C GLU A 1 1.08 11.18 4.78
N LEU A 2 0.46 10.13 5.32
CA LEU A 2 0.77 9.65 6.66
C LEU A 2 2.21 9.11 6.68
N ASN A 3 2.97 9.42 7.73
CA ASN A 3 4.26 8.79 7.95
C ASN A 3 4.04 7.40 8.56
N VAL A 4 4.51 6.35 7.89
CA VAL A 4 4.42 4.95 8.33
C VAL A 4 5.80 4.34 8.63
N ASN A 5 6.86 5.14 8.69
CA ASN A 5 8.22 4.64 8.89
C ASN A 5 8.35 3.91 10.22
N SER A 6 7.76 4.45 11.29
CA SER A 6 7.76 3.80 12.60
C SER A 6 7.01 2.46 12.60
N LEU A 7 5.98 2.29 11.77
CA LEU A 7 5.30 1.01 11.59
C LEU A 7 6.23 -0.03 10.93
N ILE A 8 6.97 0.41 9.91
CA ILE A 8 7.96 -0.44 9.22
C ILE A 8 9.07 -0.85 10.17
N GLU A 9 9.68 0.10 10.89
CA GLU A 9 10.77 -0.18 11.83
C GLU A 9 10.35 -1.14 12.95
N ASN A 10 9.15 -0.95 13.50
CA ASN A 10 8.63 -1.85 14.53
C ASN A 10 8.32 -3.24 13.95
N GLY A 11 7.77 -3.30 12.74
CA GLY A 11 7.55 -4.58 12.05
C GLY A 11 8.84 -5.36 11.83
N LEU A 12 9.91 -4.69 11.41
CA LEU A 12 11.24 -5.30 11.26
C LEU A 12 11.81 -5.79 12.60
N LYS A 13 11.65 -5.00 13.68
CA LYS A 13 12.08 -5.40 15.04
C LYS A 13 11.31 -6.60 15.59
N ASP A 14 10.06 -6.76 15.17
CA ASP A 14 9.19 -7.87 15.55
C ASP A 14 9.37 -9.10 14.63
N ASP A 15 10.48 -9.18 13.88
CA ASP A 15 10.82 -10.24 12.93
C ASP A 15 9.74 -10.49 11.86
N LYS A 16 8.98 -9.44 11.48
CA LYS A 16 7.99 -9.54 10.40
C LYS A 16 8.66 -9.42 9.04
N LEU A 17 8.11 -10.13 8.05
CA LEU A 17 8.43 -9.91 6.65
C LEU A 17 7.84 -8.57 6.20
N ILE A 18 8.70 -7.62 5.86
CA ILE A 18 8.28 -6.32 5.34
C ILE A 18 8.70 -6.20 3.87
N ALA A 19 7.75 -5.82 3.03
CA ALA A 19 7.99 -5.50 1.64
C ALA A 19 7.48 -4.09 1.32
N LEU A 20 8.22 -3.38 0.48
CA LEU A 20 7.83 -2.07 -0.06
C LEU A 20 7.69 -2.14 -1.58
N PRO A 21 6.80 -1.32 -2.17
CA PRO A 21 6.63 -1.26 -3.61
C PRO A 21 7.84 -0.57 -4.26
N ARG A 22 8.43 -1.22 -5.27
CA ARG A 22 9.48 -0.65 -6.12
C ARG A 22 8.99 -0.55 -7.56
N PHE A 23 9.19 0.60 -8.22
CA PHE A 23 8.76 0.76 -9.61
C PHE A 23 9.76 0.10 -10.57
N SER A 24 9.31 -0.93 -11.28
CA SER A 24 10.09 -1.60 -12.32
C SER A 24 9.88 -0.92 -13.67
N VAL A 25 10.92 -0.26 -14.19
CA VAL A 25 10.85 0.42 -15.50
C VAL A 25 10.64 -0.58 -16.64
N SER A 26 11.25 -1.76 -16.56
CA SER A 26 11.15 -2.79 -17.60
C SER A 26 9.76 -3.41 -17.67
N LYS A 27 9.11 -3.64 -16.52
CA LYS A 27 7.74 -4.17 -16.45
C LYS A 27 6.66 -3.10 -16.49
N ASN A 28 7.04 -1.82 -16.35
CA ASN A 28 6.14 -0.69 -16.20
C ASN A 28 5.06 -0.95 -15.12
N ALA A 29 5.50 -1.47 -13.97
CA ALA A 29 4.64 -1.92 -12.87
C ALA A 29 5.40 -1.82 -11.54
N TYR A 30 4.65 -1.78 -10.42
CA TYR A 30 5.24 -1.94 -9.10
C TYR A 30 5.45 -3.42 -8.77
N GLU A 31 6.55 -3.71 -8.08
CA GLU A 31 6.87 -5.02 -7.54
C GLU A 31 7.02 -4.93 -6.02
N ALA A 32 6.64 -5.97 -5.30
CA ALA A 32 6.90 -6.06 -3.86
C ALA A 32 8.36 -6.50 -3.64
N CYS A 33 9.13 -5.69 -2.94
CA CYS A 33 10.55 -5.92 -2.66
C CYS A 33 10.76 -6.02 -1.15
N GLY A 34 11.33 -7.13 -0.70
CA GLY A 34 11.60 -7.37 0.72
C GLY A 34 12.72 -6.47 1.24
N ILE A 35 12.55 -5.89 2.42
CA ILE A 35 13.57 -5.05 3.04
C ILE A 35 13.91 -5.55 4.45
N ASP A 36 15.16 -5.39 4.85
CA ASP A 36 15.63 -5.68 6.20
C ASP A 36 15.84 -4.40 7.03
N ASN A 37 15.94 -3.25 6.37
CA ASN A 37 16.09 -1.94 7.00
C ASN A 37 15.58 -0.81 6.09
N LEU A 38 15.25 0.34 6.69
CA LEU A 38 14.84 1.55 5.96
C LEU A 38 16.02 2.37 5.41
N SER A 39 17.23 2.17 5.91
CA SER A 39 18.42 2.93 5.51
C SER A 39 18.89 2.59 4.09
N ASP A 40 18.54 1.42 3.58
CA ASP A 40 18.90 0.95 2.24
C ASP A 40 17.98 1.51 1.14
N LEU A 41 16.93 2.27 1.51
CA LEU A 41 16.04 2.87 0.54
C LEU A 41 16.73 4.00 -0.23
N VAL A 42 16.50 4.03 -1.53
CA VAL A 42 17.08 5.01 -2.44
C VAL A 42 15.97 5.84 -3.10
N PRO A 43 16.26 7.10 -3.52
CA PRO A 43 15.29 7.88 -4.28
C PRO A 43 14.87 7.17 -5.57
N GLY A 44 13.58 6.86 -5.68
CA GLY A 44 12.95 6.20 -6.82
C GLY A 44 12.48 7.18 -7.90
N LYS A 45 11.74 6.64 -8.89
CA LYS A 45 11.35 7.36 -10.13
C LYS A 45 10.61 8.68 -9.89
N PHE A 46 9.80 8.74 -8.83
CA PHE A 46 8.97 9.91 -8.50
C PHE A 46 9.51 10.70 -7.31
N GLY A 47 10.80 10.52 -6.95
CA GLY A 47 11.42 11.16 -5.79
C GLY A 47 10.97 10.60 -4.44
N VAL A 48 10.23 9.49 -4.44
CA VAL A 48 9.84 8.73 -3.25
C VAL A 48 10.91 7.69 -2.98
N LEU A 49 11.20 7.41 -1.71
CA LEU A 49 12.14 6.36 -1.34
C LEU A 49 11.57 4.98 -1.71
N GLU A 50 12.35 4.20 -2.45
CA GLU A 50 12.01 2.87 -2.92
C GLU A 50 13.15 1.89 -2.59
N PRO A 51 12.86 0.57 -2.49
CA PRO A 51 13.90 -0.44 -2.39
C PRO A 51 14.89 -0.35 -3.58
N PRO A 52 16.17 -0.69 -3.37
CA PRO A 52 17.18 -0.52 -4.41
C PRO A 52 16.93 -1.45 -5.62
N PRO A 53 17.49 -1.14 -6.81
CA PRO A 53 17.20 -1.88 -8.04
C PRO A 53 17.62 -3.37 -8.02
N ASP A 54 18.59 -3.71 -7.19
CA ASP A 54 19.08 -5.08 -6.94
C ASP A 54 18.32 -5.81 -5.83
N CYS A 55 17.43 -5.11 -5.11
CA CYS A 55 16.57 -5.71 -4.10
C CYS A 55 15.73 -6.85 -4.69
N GLN A 56 15.72 -7.98 -3.99
CA GLN A 56 15.01 -9.17 -4.41
C GLN A 56 13.50 -8.96 -4.32
N THR A 57 12.78 -9.33 -5.37
CA THR A 57 11.32 -9.32 -5.34
C THR A 57 10.79 -10.44 -4.46
N MET A 58 9.80 -10.14 -3.64
CA MET A 58 9.12 -11.09 -2.76
C MET A 58 7.87 -11.63 -3.45
N ASP A 59 7.53 -12.89 -3.17
CA ASP A 59 6.23 -13.44 -3.56
C ASP A 59 5.13 -12.78 -2.72
N THR A 60 4.21 -12.09 -3.38
CA THR A 60 3.09 -11.39 -2.74
C THR A 60 2.18 -12.31 -1.93
N LYS A 61 2.21 -13.63 -2.20
CA LYS A 61 1.46 -14.63 -1.43
C LYS A 61 1.96 -14.84 -0.01
N GLN A 62 3.17 -14.37 0.31
CA GLN A 62 3.72 -14.42 1.67
C GLN A 62 3.21 -13.26 2.55
N LEU A 63 2.51 -12.29 1.96
CA LEU A 63 2.00 -11.12 2.67
C LEU A 63 0.62 -11.41 3.27
N ASP A 64 0.48 -11.17 4.57
CA ASP A 64 -0.80 -11.29 5.28
C ASP A 64 -1.59 -9.98 5.32
N LEU A 65 -0.88 -8.84 5.25
CA LEU A 65 -1.44 -7.49 5.31
C LEU A 65 -0.73 -6.55 4.33
N ALA A 66 -1.51 -5.76 3.59
CA ALA A 66 -1.06 -4.68 2.75
C ALA A 66 -1.56 -3.34 3.31
N ILE A 67 -0.62 -2.44 3.63
CA ILE A 67 -0.93 -1.06 4.02
C ILE A 67 -0.95 -0.20 2.76
N VAL A 68 -2.12 0.35 2.44
CA VAL A 68 -2.37 0.99 1.14
C VAL A 68 -2.62 2.49 1.33
N PRO A 69 -1.75 3.36 0.81
CA PRO A 69 -2.00 4.79 0.80
C PRO A 69 -3.00 5.19 -0.30
N GLY A 70 -3.59 6.38 -0.15
CA GLY A 70 -4.55 6.93 -1.09
C GLY A 70 -4.75 8.43 -0.89
N VAL A 71 -5.33 9.08 -1.91
CA VAL A 71 -5.73 10.49 -1.88
C VAL A 71 -7.05 10.64 -1.15
N ALA A 72 -8.01 9.76 -1.43
CA ALA A 72 -9.31 9.72 -0.77
C ALA A 72 -9.76 8.27 -0.57
N PHE A 73 -10.61 8.07 0.43
CA PHE A 73 -11.20 6.79 0.79
C PHE A 73 -12.70 6.95 1.05
N ALA A 74 -13.47 5.89 0.85
CA ALA A 74 -14.88 5.84 1.18
C ALA A 74 -15.19 4.68 2.13
N GLY A 75 -16.21 4.84 2.98
CA GLY A 75 -16.57 3.84 4.00
C GLY A 75 -16.95 2.45 3.46
N LEU A 76 -17.29 2.35 2.17
CA LEU A 76 -17.54 1.08 1.47
C LEU A 76 -16.26 0.43 0.92
N GLY A 77 -15.08 0.87 1.36
CA GLY A 77 -13.78 0.35 0.95
C GLY A 77 -13.25 0.96 -0.36
N GLY A 78 -13.92 1.98 -0.90
CA GLY A 78 -13.45 2.71 -2.07
C GLY A 78 -12.15 3.45 -1.78
N ARG A 79 -11.26 3.49 -2.77
CA ARG A 79 -9.95 4.17 -2.68
C ARG A 79 -9.68 4.91 -3.98
N LEU A 80 -9.31 6.18 -3.86
CA LEU A 80 -8.79 6.98 -4.95
C LEU A 80 -7.27 7.11 -4.80
N GLY A 81 -6.53 6.56 -5.77
CA GLY A 81 -5.07 6.68 -5.84
C GLY A 81 -4.60 8.01 -6.45
N ARG A 82 -3.29 8.11 -6.74
CA ARG A 82 -2.68 9.26 -7.44
C ARG A 82 -2.79 9.17 -8.97
N GLY A 83 -3.50 8.17 -9.50
CA GLY A 83 -3.62 7.88 -10.93
C GLY A 83 -2.59 6.85 -11.46
N GLY A 84 -2.76 6.44 -12.72
CA GLY A 84 -1.86 5.50 -13.43
C GLY A 84 -2.15 4.01 -13.22
N GLY A 85 -3.02 3.63 -12.26
CA GLY A 85 -3.49 2.26 -12.05
C GLY A 85 -2.40 1.24 -11.70
N PHE A 86 -1.19 1.69 -11.34
CA PHE A 86 -0.08 0.78 -11.02
C PHE A 86 -0.30 0.05 -9.69
N PHE A 87 -0.87 0.73 -8.69
CA PHE A 87 -1.20 0.12 -7.41
C PHE A 87 -2.32 -0.92 -7.55
N ASP A 88 -3.35 -0.64 -8.33
CA ASP A 88 -4.48 -1.58 -8.50
C ASP A 88 -4.04 -2.89 -9.16
N ARG A 89 -3.09 -2.81 -10.11
CA ARG A 89 -2.43 -4.01 -10.66
C ARG A 89 -1.65 -4.78 -9.58
N LEU A 90 -0.82 -4.10 -8.79
CA LEU A 90 -0.08 -4.74 -7.69
C LEU A 90 -1.03 -5.38 -6.65
N LEU A 91 -2.09 -4.67 -6.26
CA LEU A 91 -3.04 -5.10 -5.23
C LEU A 91 -3.92 -6.26 -5.68
N THR A 92 -4.14 -6.42 -6.99
CA THR A 92 -4.86 -7.56 -7.56
C THR A 92 -4.08 -8.86 -7.32
N ASP A 93 -2.75 -8.81 -7.37
CA ASP A 93 -1.87 -9.96 -7.16
C ASP A 93 -1.53 -10.22 -5.67
N ILE A 94 -2.04 -9.38 -4.76
CA ILE A 94 -1.82 -9.51 -3.32
C ILE A 94 -3.07 -10.16 -2.68
N PRO A 95 -3.01 -11.42 -2.23
CA PRO A 95 -4.13 -12.08 -1.56
C PRO A 95 -4.37 -11.55 -0.14
N ALA A 96 -3.39 -10.85 0.43
CA ALA A 96 -3.43 -10.23 1.75
C ALA A 96 -4.65 -9.34 1.98
N LYS A 97 -4.95 -9.10 3.26
CA LYS A 97 -5.90 -8.06 3.66
C LYS A 97 -5.39 -6.69 3.26
N LYS A 98 -6.22 -5.86 2.63
CA LYS A 98 -5.88 -4.48 2.25
C LYS A 98 -6.41 -3.51 3.29
N CYS A 99 -5.50 -2.85 3.99
CA CYS A 99 -5.82 -1.79 4.94
C CYS A 99 -5.49 -0.43 4.32
N GLY A 100 -6.51 0.35 3.98
CA GLY A 100 -6.36 1.76 3.68
C GLY A 100 -5.91 2.51 4.93
N VAL A 101 -4.95 3.42 4.81
CA VAL A 101 -4.53 4.27 5.95
C VAL A 101 -4.55 5.72 5.51
N CYS A 102 -5.32 6.54 6.23
CA CYS A 102 -5.53 7.92 5.84
C CYS A 102 -5.87 8.84 7.02
N PHE A 103 -5.81 10.15 6.78
CA PHE A 103 -6.37 11.13 7.71
C PHE A 103 -7.90 11.20 7.57
N GLU A 104 -8.58 11.74 8.59
CA GLU A 104 -10.04 11.94 8.58
C GLU A 104 -10.52 12.76 7.38
N GLN A 105 -9.76 13.78 7.01
CA GLN A 105 -10.06 14.68 5.90
C GLN A 105 -9.99 14.00 4.53
N GLN A 106 -9.45 12.78 4.47
CA GLN A 106 -9.39 11.97 3.26
C GLN A 106 -10.54 10.97 3.18
N VAL A 107 -11.41 10.91 4.19
CA VAL A 107 -12.60 10.06 4.18
C VAL A 107 -13.77 10.87 3.61
N TYR A 108 -14.38 10.33 2.56
CA TYR A 108 -15.53 10.91 1.88
C TYR A 108 -16.72 9.95 1.91
N PRO A 109 -17.97 10.45 1.75
CA PRO A 109 -19.13 9.58 1.60
C PRO A 109 -19.02 8.61 0.43
N ASP A 110 -18.39 9.06 -0.66
CA ASP A 110 -18.12 8.27 -1.86
C ASP A 110 -16.85 8.77 -2.55
N VAL A 111 -16.22 7.90 -3.33
CA VAL A 111 -15.08 8.23 -4.19
C VAL A 111 -15.29 7.60 -5.57
N PRO A 112 -14.82 8.25 -6.66
CA PRO A 112 -14.88 7.63 -7.98
C PRO A 112 -14.11 6.30 -7.97
N VAL A 113 -14.81 5.21 -8.28
CA VAL A 113 -14.24 3.87 -8.40
C VAL A 113 -14.61 3.27 -9.75
N GLU A 114 -13.64 2.62 -10.38
CA GLU A 114 -13.82 1.84 -11.59
C GLU A 114 -13.91 0.34 -11.29
N ARG A 115 -14.39 -0.46 -12.25
CA ARG A 115 -14.59 -1.91 -12.05
C ARG A 115 -13.30 -2.68 -11.74
N HIS A 116 -12.16 -2.12 -12.12
CA HIS A 116 -10.86 -2.74 -11.92
C HIS A 116 -10.16 -2.25 -10.64
N ASP A 117 -10.76 -1.31 -9.91
CA ASP A 117 -10.18 -0.81 -8.66
C ASP A 117 -10.34 -1.82 -7.54
N VAL A 118 -9.24 -2.06 -6.82
CA VAL A 118 -9.23 -2.97 -5.69
C VAL A 118 -9.76 -2.26 -4.45
N LYS A 119 -10.85 -2.78 -3.89
CA LYS A 119 -11.43 -2.28 -2.63
C LYS A 119 -10.56 -2.66 -1.43
N MET A 120 -10.58 -1.79 -0.43
CA MET A 120 -9.95 -2.03 0.87
C MET A 120 -10.84 -2.93 1.74
N ASP A 121 -10.23 -3.83 2.50
CA ASP A 121 -10.91 -4.67 3.50
C ASP A 121 -11.19 -3.89 4.80
N MET A 122 -10.40 -2.85 5.07
CA MET A 122 -10.51 -1.99 6.24
C MET A 122 -9.82 -0.65 5.96
N ILE A 123 -10.24 0.40 6.65
CA ILE A 123 -9.61 1.73 6.58
C ILE A 123 -9.33 2.19 8.01
N ALA A 124 -8.06 2.53 8.29
CA ALA A 124 -7.62 3.06 9.57
C ALA A 124 -7.45 4.58 9.49
N THR A 125 -8.03 5.27 10.48
CA THR A 125 -7.93 6.72 10.67
C THR A 125 -7.54 7.03 12.12
N PRO A 126 -7.14 8.28 12.45
CA PRO A 126 -6.84 8.66 13.82
C PRO A 126 -8.02 8.49 14.80
N SER A 127 -9.27 8.59 14.33
CA SER A 127 -10.45 8.42 15.20
C SER A 127 -10.94 6.97 15.31
N GLY A 128 -10.50 6.06 14.42
CA GLY A 128 -10.86 4.65 14.51
C GLY A 128 -10.76 3.88 13.20
N TRP A 129 -11.54 2.81 13.12
CA TRP A 129 -11.57 1.89 11.99
C TRP A 129 -12.90 1.98 11.25
N LEU A 130 -12.84 2.03 9.92
CA LEU A 130 -13.99 1.82 9.05
C LEU A 130 -13.85 0.43 8.44
N ILE A 131 -14.82 -0.44 8.74
CA ILE A 131 -14.87 -1.80 8.21
C ILE A 131 -16.01 -1.87 7.20
N PRO A 132 -15.71 -1.97 5.90
CA PRO A 132 -16.73 -2.17 4.88
C PRO A 132 -17.53 -3.45 5.17
N PRO A 133 -18.83 -3.47 4.85
CA PRO A 133 -19.60 -4.69 4.94
C PRO A 133 -19.00 -5.76 3.99
N PRO A 134 -19.10 -7.05 4.34
CA PRO A 134 -18.67 -8.12 3.45
C PRO A 134 -19.39 -8.01 2.11
N ALA A 135 -18.63 -8.25 1.03
CA ALA A 135 -19.11 -8.21 -0.35
C ALA A 135 -20.09 -9.34 -0.68
#